data_AF-A0A523UCE4-F1
#
_entry.id   AF-A0A523UCE4-F1
#
_cell.length_a   1.000
_cell.length_b   1.000
_cell.length_c   1.000
_cell.angle_alpha   90.00
_cell.angle_beta   90.00
_cell.angle_gamma   90.00
#
_symmetry.space_group_name_H-M   'P 1'
#
loop_
_entity.id
_entity.type
_entity.pdbx_description
1 polymer ?
#
loop_
_entity_poly.entity_id
_entity_poly.type
_entity_poly.pdbx_seq_one_letter_code
_entity_poly.pdbx_strand_id
1 'polypeptide(L)'
;MNQFLARALKRKVKLKDEKVKLYKQPKVEEKILATLGALVDRLCQKNMQLWHLEDEARRSDVNDAYIGRIKRKIDITNLSRNDLIDRIDELLERKVKKSK
;
A
#
# COMPACT_ATOMS: atom_id res chain seq x y z
N MET A 1 -10.29 -7.42 20.13
CA MET A 1 -9.62 -7.30 18.81
C MET A 1 -10.14 -6.01 18.15
N ASN A 2 -9.30 -5.10 17.63
CA ASN A 2 -9.60 -3.72 17.17
C ASN A 2 -9.37 -2.56 18.16
N GLN A 3 -8.52 -2.71 19.18
CA GLN A 3 -8.27 -1.62 20.15
C GLN A 3 -7.73 -0.34 19.47
N PHE A 4 -6.90 -0.46 18.44
CA PHE A 4 -6.37 0.70 17.70
C PHE A 4 -7.48 1.49 16.99
N LEU A 5 -8.30 0.83 16.15
CA LEU A 5 -9.42 1.47 15.46
C LEU A 5 -10.47 2.02 16.43
N ALA A 6 -10.75 1.29 17.52
CA ALA A 6 -11.66 1.77 18.57
C ALA A 6 -11.13 3.05 19.25
N ARG A 7 -9.82 3.14 19.49
CA ARG A 7 -9.17 4.35 20.00
C ARG A 7 -9.19 5.48 18.97
N ALA A 8 -9.02 5.17 17.69
CA ALA A 8 -9.08 6.14 16.61
C ALA A 8 -10.48 6.75 16.46
N LEU A 9 -11.54 5.94 16.55
CA LEU A 9 -12.93 6.39 16.60
C LEU A 9 -13.18 7.37 17.77
N LYS A 10 -12.54 7.11 18.92
CA LYS A 10 -12.54 8.01 20.09
C LYS A 10 -11.53 9.16 19.99
N ARG A 11 -10.87 9.35 18.84
CA ARG A 11 -9.78 10.33 18.59
C ARG A 11 -8.60 10.28 19.56
N LYS A 12 -8.37 9.15 20.21
CA LYS A 12 -7.23 8.96 21.13
C LYS A 12 -5.93 8.63 20.41
N VAL A 13 -5.99 8.33 19.11
CA VAL A 13 -4.84 8.05 18.23
C VAL A 13 -5.13 8.56 16.82
N LYS A 14 -4.10 8.98 16.09
CA LYS A 14 -4.20 9.31 14.65
C LYS A 14 -4.06 8.03 13.82
N LEU A 15 -4.82 7.93 12.73
CA LEU A 15 -4.76 6.78 11.81
C LEU A 15 -3.63 6.89 10.81
N LYS A 16 -3.22 8.11 10.47
CA LYS A 16 -2.25 8.41 9.42
C LYS A 16 -1.23 9.41 9.94
N ASP A 17 0.02 9.22 9.53
CA ASP A 17 1.10 10.17 9.70
C ASP A 17 1.38 10.88 8.37
N GLU A 18 1.83 12.13 8.42
CA GLU A 18 2.22 12.89 7.23
C GLU A 18 3.56 12.37 6.71
N LYS A 19 3.52 11.36 5.84
CA LYS A 19 4.74 10.86 5.20
C LYS A 19 5.22 11.81 4.10
N VAL A 20 6.52 12.13 4.15
CA VAL A 20 7.25 12.69 3.00
C VAL A 20 7.38 11.58 1.95
N LYS A 21 6.53 11.61 0.91
CA LYS A 21 6.69 10.74 -0.26
C LYS A 21 7.85 11.28 -1.10
N LEU A 22 9.02 10.65 -1.01
CA LEU A 22 10.20 11.00 -1.81
C LEU A 22 10.05 10.62 -3.31
N TYR A 23 9.07 9.80 -3.63
CA TYR A 23 8.87 9.28 -4.98
C TYR A 23 7.67 9.97 -5.65
N LYS A 24 7.93 10.66 -6.77
CA LYS A 24 6.90 11.23 -7.64
C LYS A 24 6.47 10.16 -8.65
N GLN A 25 5.22 9.72 -8.57
CA GLN A 25 4.53 9.12 -9.71
C GLN A 25 3.20 9.82 -9.95
N PRO A 26 2.73 9.85 -11.21
CA PRO A 26 1.38 10.29 -11.49
C PRO A 26 0.44 9.35 -10.73
N LYS A 27 -0.45 9.94 -9.91
CA LYS A 27 -1.54 9.17 -9.29
C LYS A 27 -2.30 8.53 -10.43
N VAL A 28 -2.20 7.21 -10.57
CA VAL A 28 -3.13 6.49 -11.43
C VAL A 28 -4.49 6.72 -10.77
N GLU A 29 -5.35 7.48 -11.45
CA GLU A 29 -6.76 7.64 -11.11
C GLU A 29 -7.47 6.31 -11.36
N GLU A 30 -7.11 5.33 -10.54
CA GLU A 30 -7.76 4.05 -10.51
C GLU A 30 -9.14 4.30 -9.91
N LYS A 31 -10.15 4.22 -10.80
CA LYS A 31 -11.58 4.34 -10.54
C LYS A 31 -11.88 3.79 -9.15
N ILE A 32 -12.41 4.66 -8.29
CA ILE A 32 -12.53 4.48 -6.84
C ILE A 32 -12.96 3.04 -6.52
N LEU A 33 -12.03 2.25 -5.99
CA LEU A 33 -12.37 1.01 -5.29
C LEU A 33 -13.22 1.41 -4.09
N ALA A 34 -14.54 1.23 -4.21
CA ALA A 34 -15.50 1.90 -3.34
C ALA A 34 -15.59 1.29 -1.93
N THR A 35 -15.06 0.08 -1.74
CA THR A 35 -15.20 -0.68 -0.49
C THR A 35 -13.84 -1.04 0.12
N LEU A 36 -13.82 -1.18 1.44
CA LEU A 36 -12.65 -1.67 2.17
C LEU A 36 -12.22 -3.05 1.67
N GLY A 37 -13.18 -3.95 1.41
CA GLY A 37 -12.90 -5.30 0.90
C GLY A 37 -12.16 -5.28 -0.44
N ALA A 38 -12.58 -4.43 -1.38
CA ALA A 38 -11.92 -4.32 -2.68
C ALA A 38 -10.49 -3.75 -2.59
N LEU A 39 -10.26 -2.81 -1.66
CA LEU A 39 -8.92 -2.28 -1.40
C LEU A 39 -8.01 -3.35 -0.77
N VAL A 40 -8.52 -4.14 0.17
CA VAL A 40 -7.77 -5.24 0.81
C VAL A 40 -7.45 -6.35 -0.18
N ASP A 41 -8.40 -6.75 -1.03
CA ASP A 41 -8.18 -7.73 -2.10
C ASP A 41 -7.02 -7.32 -3.02
N ARG A 42 -7.06 -6.09 -3.53
CA ARG A 42 -6.00 -5.57 -4.40
C ARG A 42 -4.67 -5.41 -3.66
N LEU A 43 -4.70 -5.07 -2.37
CA LEU A 43 -3.51 -5.01 -1.52
C LEU A 43 -2.85 -6.39 -1.40
N CYS A 44 -3.64 -7.44 -1.17
CA CYS A 44 -3.16 -8.83 -1.13
C CYS A 44 -2.53 -9.25 -2.45
N GLN A 45 -3.17 -8.94 -3.58
CA GLN A 45 -2.62 -9.22 -4.91
C GLN A 45 -1.27 -8.53 -5.14
N LYS A 46 -1.16 -7.24 -4.79
CA LYS A 46 0.11 -6.50 -4.89
C LYS A 46 1.18 -7.05 -3.96
N ASN A 47 0.80 -7.51 -2.78
CA ASN A 47 1.74 -8.13 -1.85
C ASN A 47 2.29 -9.46 -2.39
N MET A 48 1.44 -10.30 -2.99
CA MET A 48 1.89 -11.53 -3.65
C MET A 48 2.83 -11.25 -4.83
N GLN A 49 2.48 -10.28 -5.68
CA GLN A 49 3.34 -9.86 -6.79
C GLN A 49 4.71 -9.39 -6.30
N LEU A 50 4.74 -8.62 -5.21
CA LEU A 50 5.98 -8.14 -4.62
C LEU A 50 6.85 -9.30 -4.12
N TRP A 51 6.26 -10.28 -3.42
CA TRP A 51 7.01 -11.46 -2.96
C TRP A 51 7.68 -12.21 -4.10
N HIS A 52 6.96 -12.48 -5.20
CA HIS A 52 7.55 -13.14 -6.36
C HIS A 52 8.68 -12.32 -7.01
N LEU A 53 8.54 -10.99 -7.07
CA LEU A 53 9.60 -10.13 -7.57
C LEU A 53 10.82 -10.12 -6.64
N GLU A 54 10.60 -10.16 -5.32
CA GLU A 54 11.69 -10.26 -4.35
C GLU A 54 12.42 -11.59 -4.44
N ASP A 55 11.71 -12.71 -4.62
CA ASP A 55 12.32 -14.02 -4.87
C ASP A 55 13.15 -14.01 -6.15
N GLU A 56 12.61 -13.43 -7.23
CA GLU A 56 13.33 -13.30 -8.50
C GLU A 56 14.61 -12.44 -8.37
N ALA A 57 14.57 -11.41 -7.52
CA ALA A 57 15.74 -10.55 -7.25
C ALA A 57 16.81 -11.22 -6.37
N ARG A 58 16.51 -12.35 -5.73
CA ARG A 58 17.46 -13.14 -4.90
C ARG A 58 18.15 -14.26 -5.68
N ARG A 59 17.79 -14.47 -6.94
CA ARG A 59 18.45 -15.45 -7.82
C ARG A 59 19.94 -15.17 -7.95
N SER A 60 20.75 -16.21 -7.79
CA SER A 60 22.21 -16.15 -7.91
C SER A 60 22.72 -16.61 -9.29
N ASP A 61 21.83 -17.13 -10.14
CA ASP A 61 22.14 -17.71 -11.46
C ASP A 61 21.93 -16.72 -12.62
N VAL A 62 21.72 -15.44 -12.32
CA VAL A 62 21.44 -14.37 -13.28
C VAL A 62 22.39 -13.18 -13.07
N ASN A 63 22.58 -12.36 -14.10
CA ASN A 63 23.47 -11.21 -14.02
C ASN A 63 22.85 -10.01 -13.26
N ASP A 64 23.71 -9.10 -12.80
CA ASP A 64 23.30 -7.90 -12.06
C ASP A 64 22.35 -6.99 -12.85
N ALA A 65 22.51 -6.92 -14.17
CA ALA A 65 21.62 -6.13 -15.03
C ALA A 65 20.18 -6.67 -14.98
N TYR A 66 20.00 -7.98 -14.89
CA TYR A 66 18.72 -8.63 -14.68
C TYR A 66 18.15 -8.29 -13.31
N ILE A 67 18.93 -8.49 -12.24
CA ILE A 67 18.53 -8.15 -10.86
C ILE A 67 18.11 -6.68 -10.77
N GLY A 68 18.87 -5.77 -11.38
CA GLY A 68 18.56 -4.34 -11.44
C GLY A 68 17.23 -4.02 -12.11
N ARG A 69 16.85 -4.76 -13.17
CA ARG A 69 15.51 -4.63 -13.78
C ARG A 69 14.40 -5.11 -12.85
N ILE A 70 14.62 -6.20 -12.12
CA ILE A 70 13.65 -6.72 -11.15
C ILE A 70 13.48 -5.75 -9.98
N LYS A 71 14.58 -5.20 -9.44
CA LYS A 71 14.52 -4.16 -8.39
C LYS A 71 13.70 -2.94 -8.80
N ARG A 72 13.82 -2.47 -10.05
CA ARG A 72 12.93 -1.40 -10.56
C ARG A 72 11.45 -1.82 -10.58
N LYS A 73 11.13 -3.07 -10.87
CA LYS A 73 9.75 -3.60 -10.78
C LYS A 73 9.28 -3.72 -9.32
N ILE A 74 10.17 -4.10 -8.40
CA ILE A 74 9.92 -4.10 -6.95
C ILE A 74 9.53 -2.70 -6.50
N ASP A 75 10.30 -1.67 -6.87
CA ASP A 75 10.03 -0.28 -6.48
C ASP A 75 8.64 0.18 -6.92
N ILE A 76 8.27 -0.10 -8.18
CA ILE A 76 6.95 0.25 -8.73
C ILE A 76 5.83 -0.53 -8.02
N THR A 77 6.01 -1.83 -7.79
CA THR A 77 5.01 -2.67 -7.13
C THR A 77 4.82 -2.28 -5.67
N ASN A 78 5.92 -1.99 -4.96
CA ASN A 78 5.90 -1.53 -3.57
C ASN A 78 5.24 -0.15 -3.44
N LEU A 79 5.45 0.73 -4.41
CA LEU A 79 4.73 2.00 -4.47
C LEU A 79 3.23 1.80 -4.63
N SER A 80 2.81 0.95 -5.57
CA SER A 80 1.39 0.61 -5.76
C SER A 80 0.77 0.01 -4.50
N ARG A 81 1.50 -0.85 -3.78
CA ARG A 81 1.09 -1.41 -2.49
C ARG A 81 0.90 -0.29 -1.44
N ASN A 82 1.83 0.65 -1.34
CA ASN A 82 1.73 1.78 -0.41
C ASN A 82 0.54 2.70 -0.73
N ASP A 83 0.28 2.95 -2.01
CA ASP A 83 -0.88 3.75 -2.41
C ASP A 83 -2.21 3.07 -2.05
N LEU A 84 -2.28 1.74 -2.08
CA LEU A 84 -3.46 1.00 -1.59
C LEU A 84 -3.63 1.13 -0.08
N ILE A 85 -2.54 1.08 0.69
CA ILE A 85 -2.56 1.32 2.15
C ILE A 85 -3.06 2.74 2.44
N ASP A 86 -2.53 3.75 1.74
CA ASP A 86 -2.98 5.14 1.90
C ASP A 86 -4.48 5.31 1.59
N ARG A 87 -4.99 4.63 0.56
CA ARG A 87 -6.43 4.65 0.23
C ARG A 87 -7.29 3.98 1.31
N ILE A 88 -6.79 2.91 1.94
CA ILE A 88 -7.45 2.27 3.09
C ILE A 88 -7.50 3.24 4.27
N ASP A 89 -6.37 3.88 4.59
CA ASP A 89 -6.29 4.86 5.67
C ASP A 89 -7.25 6.03 5.44
N GLU A 90 -7.29 6.59 4.23
CA GLU A 90 -8.24 7.65 3.86
C GLU A 90 -9.70 7.21 3.98
N LEU A 91 -10.02 5.97 3.58
CA LEU A 91 -11.37 5.43 3.72
C LEU A 91 -11.77 5.29 5.19
N LEU A 92 -10.88 4.76 6.02
CA LEU A 92 -11.10 4.60 7.46
C LEU A 92 -11.21 5.96 8.17
N GLU A 93 -10.35 6.91 7.82
CA GLU A 93 -10.39 8.27 8.38
C GLU A 93 -11.70 8.98 8.04
N ARG A 94 -12.18 8.88 6.78
CA ARG A 94 -13.49 9.42 6.39
C ARG A 94 -14.62 8.81 7.21
N LYS A 95 -14.57 7.49 7.49
CA LYS A 95 -15.59 6.81 8.32
C LYS A 95 -15.53 7.29 9.77
N VAL A 96 -14.35 7.41 10.36
CA VAL A 96 -14.15 7.95 11.72
C VAL A 96 -14.68 9.39 11.83
N LYS A 97 -14.46 10.23 10.81
CA LYS A 97 -14.97 11.61 10.79
C LYS A 97 -16.49 11.70 10.63
N LYS A 98 -17.11 10.75 9.90
CA LYS A 98 -18.56 10.69 9.64
C LYS A 98 -19.39 10.12 10.79
N SER A 99 -18.83 9.32 11.69
CA SER A 99 -19.51 8.81 12.89
C SER A 99 -19.70 9.89 13.99
N LYS A 100 -19.76 11.15 13.60
CA LYS A 100 -20.09 12.30 14.45
C LYS A 100 -21.61 12.43 14.57
#